data_AF-W1XT01-F1
#
_entry.id   AF-W1XT01-F1
#
_cell.length_a   1.000
_cell.length_b   1.000
_cell.length_c   1.000
_cell.angle_alpha   90.00
_cell.angle_beta   90.00
_cell.angle_gamma   90.00
#
_symmetry.space_group_name_H-M   'P 1'
#
loop_
_entity.id
_entity.type
_entity.pdbx_description
1 polymer ?
#
loop_
_entity_poly.entity_id
_entity_poly.type
_entity_poly.pdbx_seq_one_letter_code
_entity_poly.pdbx_strand_id
1 'polypeptide(L)'
;MVPTYARKAMLGSNPIAWTVPADPVDFFFDCSTTVVTRGKLEMYNKMGKATPDGWAVNKDGVPSTDAAEVLGNISRHEGGGILPLGGATEVLGGHKGYGNGMIAELFS
;
A
#
# COMPACT_ATOMS: atom_id res chain seq x y z
N MET A 1 -3.18 4.60 0.61
CA MET A 1 -3.21 3.83 -0.66
C MET A 1 -3.70 4.72 -1.78
N VAL A 2 -3.05 4.65 -2.95
CA VAL A 2 -3.55 5.21 -4.21
C VAL A 2 -4.42 4.16 -4.90
N PRO A 3 -5.74 4.37 -5.08
CA PRO A 3 -6.58 3.42 -5.80
C PRO A 3 -6.04 3.09 -7.20
N THR A 4 -6.32 1.90 -7.71
CA THR A 4 -5.89 1.50 -9.06
C THR A 4 -6.34 2.53 -10.11
N TYR A 5 -5.42 2.94 -10.98
CA TYR A 5 -5.61 4.02 -11.98
C TYR A 5 -5.88 5.44 -11.44
N ALA A 6 -5.85 5.65 -10.12
CA ALA A 6 -5.90 6.98 -9.52
C ALA A 6 -4.50 7.60 -9.40
N ARG A 7 -4.46 8.88 -9.01
CA ARG A 7 -3.20 9.63 -8.76
C ARG A 7 -3.10 10.24 -7.37
N LYS A 8 -4.12 10.09 -6.55
CA LYS A 8 -4.16 10.62 -5.18
C LYS A 8 -4.32 9.47 -4.20
N ALA A 9 -3.59 9.51 -3.09
CA ALA A 9 -3.83 8.62 -1.97
C ALA A 9 -5.19 8.98 -1.35
N MET A 10 -6.09 8.00 -1.27
CA MET A 10 -7.47 8.21 -0.80
C MET A 10 -7.88 7.26 0.34
N LEU A 11 -7.25 6.08 0.44
CA LEU A 11 -7.54 5.11 1.49
C LEU A 11 -6.36 4.95 2.44
N GLY A 12 -6.60 4.40 3.63
CA GLY A 12 -5.52 3.97 4.53
C GLY A 12 -4.75 2.74 4.02
N SER A 13 -4.02 2.10 4.94
CA SER A 13 -3.43 0.75 4.73
C SER A 13 -4.41 -0.38 5.05
N ASN A 14 -5.52 -0.03 5.72
CA ASN A 14 -6.71 -0.84 6.01
C ASN A 14 -6.40 -2.32 6.17
N PRO A 15 -5.73 -2.71 7.27
CA PRO A 15 -5.32 -4.08 7.46
C PRO A 15 -6.53 -4.99 7.68
N ILE A 16 -6.39 -6.26 7.30
CA ILE A 16 -7.38 -7.31 7.52
C ILE A 16 -6.67 -8.47 8.21
N ALA A 17 -7.27 -8.95 9.30
CA ALA A 17 -6.79 -10.11 10.02
C ALA A 17 -7.82 -11.24 10.00
N TRP A 18 -7.34 -12.46 9.80
CA TRP A 18 -8.12 -13.70 9.84
C TRP A 18 -7.42 -14.70 10.75
N THR A 19 -8.18 -15.33 11.62
CA THR A 19 -7.71 -16.49 12.38
C THR A 19 -8.70 -17.63 12.26
N VAL A 20 -8.18 -18.82 12.04
CA VAL A 20 -8.97 -20.05 11.91
C VAL A 20 -8.31 -21.13 12.76
N PRO A 21 -9.04 -21.77 13.69
CA PRO A 21 -8.50 -22.84 14.50
C PRO A 21 -7.86 -23.96 13.67
N ALA A 22 -6.65 -24.38 14.03
CA ALA A 22 -5.92 -25.46 13.36
C ALA A 22 -4.94 -26.16 14.32
N ASP A 23 -4.46 -27.34 13.94
CA ASP A 23 -3.51 -28.15 14.73
C ASP A 23 -2.17 -28.27 13.98
N PRO A 24 -0.99 -28.10 14.64
CA PRO A 24 -0.80 -27.78 16.06
C PRO A 24 -0.87 -26.29 16.41
N VAL A 25 -1.00 -25.42 15.41
CA VAL A 25 -1.09 -23.96 15.59
C VAL A 25 -2.18 -23.43 14.68
N ASP A 26 -2.97 -22.49 15.21
CA ASP A 26 -4.01 -21.79 14.46
C ASP A 26 -3.45 -21.14 13.20
N PHE A 27 -4.23 -21.17 12.13
CA PHE A 27 -3.96 -20.31 10.99
C PHE A 27 -4.17 -18.86 11.43
N PHE A 28 -3.15 -18.03 11.22
CA PHE A 28 -3.19 -16.61 11.53
C PHE A 28 -2.65 -15.81 10.35
N PHE A 29 -3.48 -14.94 9.81
CA PHE A 29 -3.15 -14.03 8.74
C PHE A 29 -3.45 -12.61 9.19
N ASP A 30 -2.44 -11.74 9.18
CA ASP A 30 -2.58 -10.32 9.46
C ASP A 30 -1.79 -9.56 8.38
N CYS A 31 -2.50 -8.80 7.54
CA CYS A 31 -1.86 -8.09 6.45
C CYS A 31 -2.45 -6.70 6.23
N SER A 32 -1.61 -5.80 5.75
CA SER A 32 -2.06 -4.57 5.09
C SER A 32 -2.76 -4.90 3.77
N THR A 33 -3.73 -4.07 3.34
CA THR A 33 -4.29 -4.14 1.98
C THR A 33 -3.45 -3.37 0.96
N THR A 34 -2.43 -2.64 1.41
CA THR A 34 -1.34 -2.12 0.56
C THR A 34 -0.20 -3.12 0.42
N VAL A 35 0.57 -2.99 -0.66
CA VAL A 35 1.77 -3.82 -0.92
C VAL A 35 2.83 -3.67 0.19
N VAL A 36 2.86 -2.52 0.84
CA VAL A 36 3.77 -2.19 1.93
C VAL A 36 3.14 -1.19 2.89
N THR A 37 3.57 -1.18 4.14
CA THR A 37 3.14 -0.18 5.13
C THR A 37 3.95 1.11 5.02
N ARG A 38 3.37 2.23 5.44
CA ARG A 38 4.06 3.53 5.50
C ARG A 38 5.35 3.47 6.34
N GLY A 39 5.33 2.74 7.46
CA GLY A 39 6.51 2.60 8.33
C GLY A 39 7.72 1.98 7.62
N LYS A 40 7.50 1.04 6.68
CA LYS A 40 8.58 0.49 5.86
C LYS A 40 9.13 1.53 4.88
N LEU A 41 8.30 2.38 4.27
CA LEU A 41 8.78 3.50 3.46
C LEU A 41 9.64 4.47 4.29
N GLU A 42 9.18 4.83 5.50
CA GLU A 42 9.93 5.71 6.40
C GLU A 42 11.28 5.11 6.81
N MET A 43 11.35 3.79 7.03
CA MET A 43 12.60 3.08 7.29
C MET A 43 13.57 3.20 6.11
N TYR A 44 13.10 2.96 4.88
CA TYR A 44 13.93 3.08 3.67
C TYR A 44 14.45 4.51 3.46
N ASN A 45 13.60 5.51 3.69
CA ASN A 45 14.00 6.92 3.66
C ASN A 45 15.10 7.22 4.69
N LYS A 46 14.93 6.78 5.95
CA LYS A 46 15.95 6.94 7.00
C LYS A 46 17.27 6.26 6.66
N MET A 47 17.23 5.14 5.94
CA MET A 47 18.41 4.41 5.49
C MET A 47 19.04 4.99 4.24
N GLY A 48 18.42 5.99 3.59
CA GLY A 48 18.86 6.51 2.29
C GLY A 48 18.83 5.46 1.18
N LYS A 49 17.91 4.49 1.25
CA LYS A 49 17.80 3.39 0.27
C LYS A 49 16.56 3.57 -0.60
N ALA A 50 16.71 3.25 -1.89
CA ALA A 50 15.58 3.13 -2.81
C ALA A 50 14.64 2.00 -2.37
N THR A 51 13.33 2.22 -2.44
CA THR A 51 12.34 1.16 -2.18
C THR A 51 12.30 0.17 -3.34
N PRO A 52 11.85 -1.08 -3.11
CA PRO A 52 11.55 -1.99 -4.20
C PRO A 52 10.52 -1.41 -5.19
N ASP A 53 10.61 -1.83 -6.44
CA ASP A 53 9.63 -1.49 -7.47
C ASP A 53 8.23 -1.96 -7.10
N GLY A 54 7.23 -1.18 -7.53
CA GLY A 54 5.82 -1.51 -7.31
C GLY A 54 5.29 -1.19 -5.91
N TRP A 55 6.10 -0.57 -5.03
CA TRP A 55 5.64 -0.11 -3.71
C TRP A 55 4.80 1.17 -3.77
N ALA A 56 5.21 2.10 -4.61
CA ALA A 56 4.65 3.44 -4.64
C ALA A 56 4.69 4.08 -6.03
N VAL A 57 3.92 5.15 -6.16
CA VAL A 57 3.91 6.05 -7.30
C VAL A 57 4.14 7.48 -6.85
N ASN A 58 4.74 8.29 -7.71
CA ASN A 58 4.90 9.72 -7.47
C ASN A 58 3.58 10.49 -7.72
N LYS A 59 3.62 11.82 -7.58
CA LYS A 59 2.46 12.71 -7.78
C LYS A 59 1.77 12.58 -9.13
N ASP A 60 2.49 12.14 -10.16
CA ASP A 60 1.98 12.01 -11.52
C ASP A 60 1.39 10.61 -11.78
N GLY A 61 1.46 9.70 -10.81
CA GLY A 61 1.00 8.32 -10.92
C GLY A 61 2.02 7.37 -11.56
N VAL A 62 3.27 7.81 -11.71
CA VAL A 62 4.37 7.02 -12.29
C VAL A 62 5.05 6.24 -11.16
N PRO A 63 5.42 4.94 -11.36
CA PRO A 63 6.17 4.18 -10.37
C PRO A 63 7.39 4.94 -9.86
N SER A 64 7.58 4.97 -8.54
CA SER A 64 8.72 5.63 -7.90
C SER A 64 9.32 4.74 -6.83
N THR A 65 10.64 4.77 -6.75
CA THR A 65 11.45 4.09 -5.72
C THR A 65 12.06 5.08 -4.72
N ASP A 66 11.76 6.38 -4.86
CA ASP A 66 12.19 7.43 -3.95
C ASP A 66 11.20 7.57 -2.79
N ALA A 67 11.59 7.02 -1.63
CA ALA A 67 10.77 7.10 -0.42
C ALA A 67 10.58 8.55 0.07
N ALA A 68 11.60 9.41 -0.08
CA ALA A 68 11.53 10.80 0.38
C ALA A 68 10.52 11.59 -0.45
N GLU A 69 10.57 11.44 -1.78
CA GLU A 69 9.61 12.02 -2.71
C GLU A 69 8.18 11.59 -2.34
N VAL A 70 7.94 10.27 -2.24
CA VAL A 70 6.59 9.73 -1.99
C VAL A 70 6.06 10.19 -0.63
N LEU A 71 6.85 10.12 0.44
CA LEU A 71 6.44 10.56 1.78
C LEU A 71 6.17 12.07 1.82
N GLY A 72 6.98 12.87 1.13
CA GLY A 72 6.77 14.30 0.98
C GLY A 72 5.45 14.61 0.28
N ASN A 73 5.19 13.95 -0.86
CA ASN A 73 3.97 14.14 -1.64
C ASN A 73 2.71 13.73 -0.86
N ILE A 74 2.75 12.62 -0.11
CA ILE A 74 1.67 12.20 0.78
C ILE A 74 1.38 13.29 1.82
N SER A 75 2.43 13.80 2.49
CA SER A 75 2.28 14.80 3.56
C SER A 75 1.73 16.13 3.03
N ARG A 76 2.14 16.52 1.82
CA ARG A 76 1.69 17.76 1.15
C ARG A 76 0.40 17.60 0.35
N HIS A 77 -0.17 16.41 0.28
CA HIS A 77 -1.37 16.10 -0.50
C HIS A 77 -1.22 16.43 -2.01
N GLU A 78 -0.01 16.29 -2.55
CA GLU A 78 0.33 16.62 -3.94
C GLU A 78 -0.04 15.51 -4.94
N GLY A 79 -0.45 14.35 -4.44
CA GLY A 79 -0.68 13.13 -5.21
C GLY A 79 0.34 12.05 -4.88
N GLY A 80 0.26 10.94 -5.61
CA GLY A 80 1.12 9.79 -5.37
C GLY A 80 0.83 9.10 -4.05
N GLY A 81 1.65 8.10 -3.75
CA GLY A 81 1.58 7.34 -2.53
C GLY A 81 1.77 5.85 -2.73
N ILE A 82 1.43 5.10 -1.69
CA ILE A 82 1.62 3.64 -1.63
C ILE A 82 0.53 2.94 -2.44
N LEU A 83 0.93 1.92 -3.21
CA LEU A 83 0.05 1.13 -4.07
C LEU A 83 -0.72 0.04 -3.28
N PRO A 84 -1.89 -0.40 -3.77
CA PRO A 84 -2.59 -1.56 -3.22
C PRO A 84 -1.76 -2.83 -3.39
N LEU A 85 -2.12 -3.87 -2.63
CA LEU A 85 -1.65 -5.22 -2.91
C LEU A 85 -1.96 -5.57 -4.39
N GLY A 86 -0.96 -6.00 -5.14
CA GLY A 86 -1.06 -6.21 -6.58
C GLY A 86 -0.65 -5.00 -7.45
N GLY A 87 -0.18 -3.90 -6.86
CA GLY A 87 0.49 -2.82 -7.57
C GLY A 87 -0.44 -1.82 -8.26
N ALA A 88 0.09 -1.10 -9.25
CA ALA A 88 -0.59 0.05 -9.87
C ALA A 88 -1.67 -0.31 -10.90
N THR A 89 -1.63 -1.53 -11.45
CA THR A 89 -2.47 -1.94 -12.58
C THR A 89 -3.16 -3.27 -12.33
N GLU A 90 -4.08 -3.64 -13.21
CA GLU A 90 -4.81 -4.91 -13.12
C GLU A 90 -3.97 -6.13 -13.49
N VAL A 91 -2.88 -5.95 -14.25
CA VAL A 91 -1.98 -7.04 -14.68
C VAL A 91 -1.41 -7.81 -13.49
N LEU A 92 -1.04 -7.09 -12.42
CA LEU A 92 -0.54 -7.67 -11.18
C LEU A 92 -1.62 -7.75 -10.09
N GLY A 93 -2.87 -7.43 -10.43
CA GLY A 93 -4.02 -7.57 -9.54
C GLY A 93 -4.25 -6.40 -8.58
N GLY A 94 -3.77 -5.19 -8.88
CA GLY A 94 -3.93 -4.01 -8.00
C GLY A 94 -5.38 -3.71 -7.62
N HIS A 95 -6.34 -3.96 -8.52
CA HIS A 95 -7.76 -3.81 -8.26
C HIS A 95 -8.28 -4.74 -7.15
N LYS A 96 -7.63 -5.89 -6.92
CA LYS A 96 -7.99 -6.82 -5.83
C LYS A 96 -7.56 -6.27 -4.48
N GLY A 97 -6.32 -5.78 -4.36
CA GLY A 97 -5.85 -5.13 -3.14
C GLY A 97 -6.63 -3.85 -2.82
N TYR A 98 -6.94 -3.07 -3.86
CA TYR A 98 -7.81 -1.90 -3.73
C TYR A 98 -9.21 -2.30 -3.26
N GLY A 99 -9.82 -3.33 -3.86
CA GLY A 99 -11.13 -3.85 -3.44
C GLY A 99 -11.14 -4.30 -1.98
N ASN A 100 -10.13 -5.06 -1.56
CA ASN A 100 -9.98 -5.46 -0.15
C ASN A 100 -9.85 -4.24 0.78
N GLY A 101 -9.06 -3.23 0.38
CA GLY A 101 -8.90 -1.98 1.13
C GLY A 101 -10.20 -1.20 1.25
N MET A 102 -11.02 -1.13 0.20
CA MET A 102 -12.34 -0.50 0.22
C MET A 102 -13.32 -1.25 1.13
N ILE A 103 -13.33 -2.58 1.08
CA ILE A 103 -14.17 -3.37 1.98
C ILE A 103 -13.81 -3.06 3.43
N ALA A 104 -12.53 -3.10 3.77
CA ALA A 104 -12.07 -2.76 5.12
C ALA A 104 -12.48 -1.33 5.52
N GLU A 105 -12.31 -0.33 4.64
CA GLU A 105 -12.73 1.07 4.90
C GLU A 105 -14.24 1.20 5.16
N LEU A 106 -15.09 0.43 4.46
CA LEU A 106 -16.54 0.50 4.65
C LEU A 106 -17.01 -0.07 5.99
N PHE A 107 -16.24 -0.95 6.61
CA PHE A 107 -16.61 -1.65 7.85
C PHE A 107 -15.90 -1.11 9.10
N SER A 108 -15.05 -0.09 8.99
CA SER A 108 -14.26 0.49 10.08
C SER A 108 -14.50 1.99 10.24
#